data_AF-A0A2N0APR3-F1
#
_entry.id   AF-A0A2N0APR3-F1
#
_cell.length_a   1.000
_cell.length_b   1.000
_cell.length_c   1.000
_cell.angle_alpha   90.00
_cell.angle_beta   90.00
_cell.angle_gamma   90.00
#
_symmetry.space_group_name_H-M   'P 1'
#
loop_
_entity.id
_entity.type
_entity.pdbx_description
1 polymer ?
#
loop_
_entity_poly.entity_id
_entity_poly.type
_entity_poly.pdbx_seq_one_letter_code
_entity_poly.pdbx_strand_id
1 'polypeptide(L)' 'MSDQLSYIKKYVWLPYGERMIQIFSLEQGKIKKIICFNEHVKKSFVITDLVEMEYLFSELDIPSNQKEFLEFEAYL' A
#
# COMPACT_ATOMS: atom_id res chain seq x y z
N MET A 1 20.45 -12.76 -6.82
CA MET A 1 20.20 -11.39 -6.33
C MET A 1 18.86 -11.45 -5.62
N SER A 2 18.82 -11.06 -4.36
CA SER A 2 17.67 -11.28 -3.48
C SER A 2 16.41 -10.63 -4.06
N ASP A 3 15.33 -11.39 -4.20
CA ASP A 3 13.99 -10.85 -4.47
C ASP A 3 13.56 -9.99 -3.28
N GLN A 4 13.98 -8.73 -3.27
CA GLN A 4 13.76 -7.85 -2.14
C GLN A 4 12.35 -7.28 -2.27
N LEU A 5 11.39 -8.01 -1.70
CA LEU A 5 10.06 -7.51 -1.43
C LEU A 5 10.18 -6.31 -0.48
N SER A 6 9.66 -5.16 -0.90
CA SER A 6 9.59 -3.97 -0.07
C SER A 6 8.15 -3.49 0.06
N TYR A 7 7.87 -2.77 1.15
CA TYR A 7 6.55 -2.27 1.45
C TYR A 7 6.65 -0.78 1.75
N ILE A 8 5.83 0.02 1.08
CA ILE A 8 5.80 1.48 1.27
C ILE A 8 4.39 1.88 1.66
N LYS A 9 4.28 2.68 2.72
CA LYS A 9 3.03 3.23 3.21
C LYS A 9 2.87 4.68 2.78
N LYS A 10 1.64 5.03 2.44
CA LYS A 10 1.19 6.40 2.18
C LYS A 10 -0.08 6.70 2.96
N TYR A 11 -0.20 7.95 3.39
CA TYR A 11 -1.44 8.50 3.91
C TYR A 11 -2.11 9.33 2.82
N VAL A 12 -3.38 9.07 2.58
CA VAL A 12 -4.20 9.81 1.63
C VAL A 12 -5.36 10.44 2.38
N TRP A 13 -5.57 11.74 2.15
CA TRP A 13 -6.75 12.43 2.65
C TRP A 13 -7.89 12.27 1.65
N LEU A 14 -9.03 11.79 2.14
CA LEU A 14 -10.23 11.62 1.35
C LEU A 14 -10.98 12.94 1.24
N PRO A 15 -11.78 13.15 0.17
CA PRO A 15 -12.47 14.43 -0.07
C PRO A 15 -13.38 14.89 1.09
N TYR A 16 -13.81 13.97 1.94
CA TYR A 16 -14.68 14.21 3.10
C TYR A 16 -13.90 14.37 4.42
N GLY A 17 -12.59 14.61 4.37
CA GLY A 17 -11.76 14.94 5.54
C GLY A 17 -11.24 13.74 6.34
N GLU A 18 -11.58 12.52 5.93
CA GLU A 18 -11.10 11.29 6.56
C GLU A 18 -9.80 10.78 5.93
N ARG A 19 -9.11 9.87 6.62
CA ARG A 19 -7.82 9.33 6.18
C ARG A 19 -7.93 7.90 5.65
N MET A 20 -7.21 7.63 4.58
CA MET A 20 -6.96 6.31 4.04
C MET A 20 -5.47 5.99 4.15
N ILE A 21 -5.15 4.76 4.54
CA ILE A 21 -3.79 4.23 4.56
C ILE A 21 -3.62 3.33 3.34
N GLN A 22 -2.60 3.56 2.54
CA GLN A 22 -2.25 2.72 1.41
C GLN A 22 -0.91 2.05 1.66
N ILE A 23 -0.81 0.73 1.48
CA ILE A 23 0.47 0.02 1.48
C ILE A 23 0.69 -0.61 0.11
N PHE A 24 1.79 -0.21 -0.51
CA PHE A 24 2.29 -0.73 -1.78
C PHE A 24 3.24 -1.89 -1.47
N SER A 25 2.95 -3.06 -2.00
CA SER A 25 3.89 -4.19 -2.05
C SER A 25 4.66 -4.10 -3.36
N LEU A 26 5.97 -3.95 -3.26
CA LEU A 26 6.86 -3.82 -4.40
C LEU A 26 7.71 -5.08 -4.56
N GLU A 27 7.91 -5.48 -5.81
CA GLU A 27 8.82 -6.56 -6.20
C GLU A 27 9.73 -6.00 -7.28
N GLN A 28 11.04 -5.93 -6.99
CA GLN A 28 12.05 -5.35 -7.90
C GLN A 28 11.70 -3.91 -8.35
N GLY A 29 11.16 -3.09 -7.45
CA GLY A 29 10.77 -1.69 -7.72
C GLY A 29 9.44 -1.50 -8.45
N LYS A 30 8.79 -2.60 -8.88
CA LYS A 30 7.47 -2.57 -9.51
C LYS A 30 6.37 -2.82 -8.50
N ILE A 31 5.22 -2.18 -8.68
CA ILE A 31 4.06 -2.37 -7.81
C ILE A 31 3.42 -3.73 -8.12
N LYS A 32 3.45 -4.63 -7.14
CA LYS A 32 2.83 -5.96 -7.22
C LYS A 32 1.38 -5.92 -6.76
N LYS A 33 1.13 -5.26 -5.63
CA LYS A 33 -0.20 -5.10 -5.02
C LYS A 33 -0.27 -3.79 -4.25
N ILE A 34 -1.47 -3.25 -4.12
CA ILE A 34 -1.75 -2.16 -3.18
C ILE A 34 -2.90 -2.61 -2.30
N ILE A 35 -2.77 -2.44 -0.98
CA ILE A 35 -3.91 -2.49 -0.08
C ILE A 35 -4.23 -1.08 0.40
N CYS A 36 -5.50 -0.72 0.36
CA CYS A 36 -6.00 0.57 0.79
C CYS A 36 -7.00 0.35 1.92
N PHE A 37 -6.66 0.81 3.13
CA PHE A 37 -7.50 0.75 4.31
C PHE A 37 -8.14 2.10 4.58
N ASN A 38 -9.47 2.14 4.60
CA ASN A 38 -10.22 3.33 4.98
C ASN A 38 -10.50 3.30 6.49
N GLU A 39 -9.92 4.24 7.23
CA GLU A 39 -10.02 4.26 8.69
C GLU A 39 -11.42 4.58 9.21
N HIS A 40 -12.22 5.31 8.44
CA HIS A 40 -13.58 5.72 8.81
C HIS A 40 -14.56 4.55 8.73
N VAL A 41 -14.59 3.85 7.59
CA VAL A 41 -15.51 2.71 7.40
C VAL A 41 -14.93 1.38 7.87
N LYS A 42 -13.66 1.35 8.29
CA LYS A 42 -12.92 0.14 8.71
C LYS A 42 -13.01 -0.97 7.66
N LYS A 43 -12.76 -0.62 6.39
CA LYS A 43 -12.72 -1.56 5.27
C LYS A 43 -11.45 -1.40 4.46
N SER A 44 -11.00 -2.52 3.92
CA SER A 44 -9.87 -2.59 3.00
C SER A 44 -10.33 -2.93 1.59
N PHE A 45 -9.52 -2.52 0.62
CA PHE A 45 -9.64 -2.94 -0.78
C PHE A 45 -8.24 -3.20 -1.32
N VAL A 46 -8.08 -4.31 -2.03
CA VAL A 46 -6.82 -4.71 -2.66
C VAL A 46 -6.89 -4.48 -4.16
N ILE A 47 -5.84 -3.87 -4.70
CA ILE A 47 -5.63 -3.67 -6.12
C ILE A 47 -4.47 -4.58 -6.54
N THR A 48 -4.75 -5.57 -7.38
CA THR A 48 -3.76 -6.57 -7.84
C THR A 48 -3.39 -6.45 -9.31
N ASP A 49 -4.21 -5.75 -10.11
CA ASP A 49 -4.06 -5.71 -11.58
C ASP A 49 -3.33 -4.44 -12.02
N LEU A 50 -2.09 -4.28 -11.56
CA LEU A 50 -1.25 -3.08 -11.75
C LEU A 50 -0.06 -3.37 -12.67
N VAL A 51 -0.33 -4.07 -13.77
CA VAL A 51 0.69 -4.63 -14.66
C VAL A 51 1.71 -3.57 -15.08
N GLU A 52 2.98 -3.84 -14.78
CA GLU A 52 4.16 -3.03 -15.13
C GLU A 52 4.24 -1.61 -14.55
N MET A 53 3.44 -1.27 -13.55
CA MET A 53 3.53 0.04 -12.93
C MET A 53 4.79 0.15 -12.05
N GLU A 54 5.74 0.99 -12.45
CA GLU A 54 6.89 1.33 -11.62
C GLU A 54 6.47 2.22 -10.45
N TYR A 55 7.05 1.96 -9.28
CA TYR A 55 6.85 2.84 -8.14
C TYR A 55 7.77 4.05 -8.23
N LEU A 56 7.18 5.25 -8.20
CA LEU A 56 7.93 6.50 -8.16
C LEU A 56 8.28 6.84 -6.71
N PHE A 57 9.55 6.65 -6.37
CA PHE A 57 10.07 6.95 -5.03
C PHE A 57 10.01 8.45 -4.73
N SER A 58 9.69 8.76 -3.47
CA SER A 58 9.56 10.12 -2.95
C SER A 58 10.24 10.22 -1.59
N GLU A 59 10.79 11.38 -1.24
CA GLU A 59 11.33 11.64 0.10
C GLU A 59 10.28 11.52 1.21
N LEU A 60 8.99 11.55 0.86
CA LEU A 60 7.86 11.35 1.76
C LEU A 60 7.40 9.89 1.84
N ASP A 61 8.17 8.94 1.31
CA ASP A 61 7.88 7.52 1.45
C ASP A 61 8.06 7.08 2.90
N ILE A 62 7.04 6.41 3.44
CA ILE A 62 7.10 5.84 4.79
C ILE A 62 7.36 4.34 4.64
N PRO A 63 8.51 3.82 5.11
CA PRO A 63 8.76 2.39 5.09
C PRO A 63 7.67 1.63 5.86
N SER A 64 7.24 0.50 5.31
CA SER A 64 6.27 -0.41 5.93
C SER A 64 6.79 -1.84 5.85
N ASN A 65 5.95 -2.83 6.17
CA ASN A 65 6.33 -4.23 6.17
C ASN A 65 5.12 -5.13 5.86
N GLN A 66 5.42 -6.41 5.61
CA GLN A 66 4.40 -7.41 5.31
C GLN A 66 3.37 -7.58 6.43
N LYS A 67 3.77 -7.47 7.70
CA LYS A 67 2.85 -7.65 8.83
C LYS A 67 1.75 -6.58 8.80
N GLU A 68 2.11 -5.31 8.62
CA GLU A 68 1.15 -4.20 8.52
C GLU A 68 0.21 -4.38 7.30
N PHE A 69 0.75 -4.89 6.18
CA PHE A 69 -0.06 -5.23 5.01
C PHE A 69 -1.12 -6.30 5.33
N LEU A 70 -0.71 -7.40 5.96
CA LEU A 70 -1.60 -8.51 6.34
C LEU A 70 -2.63 -8.08 7.40
N GLU A 71 -2.26 -7.18 8.31
CA GLU A 71 -3.20 -6.61 9.29
C GLU A 71 -4.35 -5.87 8.59
N PHE A 72 -4.10 -5.20 7.46
CA PHE A 72 -5.16 -4.59 6.66
C PHE A 72 -5.93 -5.59 5.79
N GLU A 73 -5.32 -6.70 5.35
CA GLU A 73 -6.05 -7.76 4.64
C GLU A 73 -7.16 -8.37 5.50
N ALA A 74 -7.04 -8.33 6.83
CA ALA A 74 -8.08 -8.78 7.75
C ALA A 74 -9.39 -7.95 7.69
N TYR A 75 -9.39 -6.80 6.99
CA TYR A 75 -10.54 -5.89 6.83
C TYR A 75 -11.16 -5.91 5.42
N LEU A 76 -10.80 -6.87 4.57
CA LEU A 76 -11.44 -7.09 3.26
C LEU A 76 -12.87 -7.61 3.40
#